data_AF-A0A7S2BSZ6-F1
#
_entry.id   AF-A0A7S2BSZ6-F1
#
_cell.length_a   1.000
_cell.length_b   1.000
_cell.length_c   1.000
_cell.angle_alpha   90.00
_cell.angle_beta   90.00
_cell.angle_gamma   90.00
#
_symmetry.space_group_name_H-M   'P 1'
#
loop_
_entity.id
_entity.type
_entity.pdbx_description
1 polymer ?
#
loop_
_entity_poly.entity_id
_entity_poly.type
_entity_poly.pdbx_seq_one_letter_code
_entity_poly.pdbx_strand_id
1 'polypeptide(L)'
;CGRIELKSLRFLQLELAPEEFFALPKPNQAELVWQALFVDRAPISEATRGVVTVLVELGLADQLKAKNLIGIREWFSQQDPVKHAEKVFAKAGIRYAVMTNIPFDAAEAAHWKPEKKEYSKRFRSALRIDPLVKGDWETVCVALTAAGFPTTAEGARSYLADWVETMKPEYLMASTPHDFAFDDDPLAAFAACSCIVSTSKKVDMSIPGAFGVKAHEGGCQGTELSTSPDAIELMEKILIPVAEQHSLPIAIKIGAHRQLNPELGQGGDGMVTADITDLARMLKRYPKVKFLATFLSKTNQHEAIVLANKFR
;
A
#
# COMPACT_ATOMS: atom_id res chain seq x y z
N CYS A 1 -28.58 25.71 -12.87
CA CYS A 1 -27.42 24.85 -12.64
C CYS A 1 -27.89 23.66 -11.82
N GLY A 2 -28.23 22.54 -12.47
CA GLY A 2 -28.88 21.40 -11.81
C GLY A 2 -27.91 20.71 -10.86
N ARG A 3 -28.19 20.76 -9.55
CA ARG A 3 -27.60 19.83 -8.60
C ARG A 3 -28.07 18.44 -9.01
N ILE A 4 -27.17 17.63 -9.57
CA ILE A 4 -27.34 16.19 -9.59
C ILE A 4 -27.27 15.77 -8.12
N GLU A 5 -28.41 15.58 -7.47
CA GLU A 5 -28.45 14.90 -6.19
C GLU A 5 -28.04 13.45 -6.44
N LEU A 6 -26.77 13.13 -6.21
CA LEU A 6 -26.23 11.76 -6.14
C LEU A 6 -26.75 11.03 -4.87
N LYS A 7 -28.04 11.17 -4.54
CA LYS A 7 -28.67 10.62 -3.32
C LYS A 7 -29.00 9.13 -3.42
N SER A 8 -28.69 8.46 -4.52
CA SER A 8 -28.96 7.03 -4.69
C SER A 8 -28.00 6.38 -5.69
N LEU A 9 -26.71 6.33 -5.36
CA LEU A 9 -25.89 5.24 -5.88
C LEU A 9 -26.37 3.98 -5.16
N ARG A 10 -27.29 3.22 -5.77
CA ARG A 10 -27.80 1.99 -5.16
C ARG A 10 -26.64 1.00 -4.97
N PHE A 11 -26.20 0.81 -3.73
CA PHE A 11 -25.22 -0.20 -3.34
C PHE A 11 -25.73 -1.58 -3.77
N LEU A 12 -25.00 -2.27 -4.65
CA LEU A 12 -25.41 -3.55 -5.25
C LEU A 12 -26.80 -3.52 -5.93
N GLN A 13 -27.32 -2.34 -6.26
CA GLN A 13 -28.72 -2.13 -6.68
C GLN A 13 -29.77 -2.60 -5.66
N LEU A 14 -29.38 -2.79 -4.39
CA LEU A 14 -30.26 -3.11 -3.28
C LEU A 14 -30.92 -1.83 -2.75
N GLU A 15 -32.13 -1.97 -2.22
CA GLU A 15 -32.79 -0.96 -1.39
C GLU A 15 -32.43 -1.20 0.08
N LEU A 16 -31.12 -1.22 0.34
CA LEU A 16 -30.52 -1.48 1.65
C LEU A 16 -29.36 -0.49 1.85
N ALA A 17 -29.27 0.14 3.01
CA ALA A 17 -28.14 1.03 3.30
C ALA A 17 -26.84 0.22 3.50
N PRO A 18 -25.66 0.77 3.15
CA PRO A 18 -24.39 0.09 3.36
C PRO A 18 -24.16 -0.39 4.80
N GLU A 19 -24.52 0.43 5.79
CA GLU A 19 -24.37 0.11 7.21
C GLU A 19 -25.18 -1.13 7.59
N GLU A 20 -26.43 -1.19 7.11
CA GLU A 20 -27.32 -2.32 7.33
C GLU A 20 -26.75 -3.59 6.68
N PHE A 21 -26.20 -3.48 5.46
CA PHE A 21 -25.53 -4.60 4.80
C PHE A 21 -24.31 -5.11 5.58
N PHE A 22 -23.42 -4.21 6.01
CA PHE A 22 -22.21 -4.61 6.70
C PHE A 22 -22.46 -5.12 8.12
N ALA A 23 -23.59 -4.76 8.74
CA ALA A 23 -24.03 -5.33 10.01
C ALA A 23 -24.49 -6.79 9.90
N LEU A 24 -24.82 -7.28 8.70
CA LEU A 24 -25.24 -8.67 8.51
C LEU A 24 -24.08 -9.66 8.67
N PRO A 25 -24.34 -10.89 9.17
CA PRO A 25 -23.37 -11.98 9.10
C PRO A 25 -22.90 -12.23 7.67
N LYS A 26 -21.64 -12.67 7.51
CA LYS A 26 -21.03 -12.88 6.19
C LYS A 26 -21.83 -13.80 5.25
N PRO A 27 -22.46 -14.90 5.72
CA PRO A 27 -23.34 -15.72 4.88
C PRO A 27 -24.53 -14.94 4.32
N ASN A 28 -25.15 -14.08 5.12
CA ASN A 28 -26.30 -13.27 4.70
C ASN A 28 -25.88 -12.18 3.71
N GLN A 29 -24.72 -11.53 3.93
CA GLN A 29 -24.13 -10.62 2.93
C GLN A 29 -23.92 -11.34 1.58
N ALA A 30 -23.36 -12.55 1.62
CA ALA A 30 -23.12 -13.33 0.41
C ALA A 30 -24.41 -13.78 -0.30
N GLU A 31 -25.48 -14.08 0.44
CA GLU A 31 -26.80 -14.38 -0.13
C GLU A 31 -27.37 -13.18 -0.87
N LEU A 32 -27.33 -11.98 -0.27
CA LEU A 32 -27.79 -10.76 -0.92
C LEU A 32 -26.97 -10.44 -2.19
N VAL A 33 -25.64 -10.57 -2.12
CA VAL A 33 -24.77 -10.39 -3.30
C VAL A 33 -25.08 -11.43 -4.38
N TRP A 34 -25.24 -12.70 -4.01
CA TRP A 34 -25.56 -13.78 -4.94
C TRP A 34 -26.90 -13.53 -5.63
N GLN A 35 -27.94 -13.22 -4.86
CA GLN A 35 -29.26 -12.92 -5.37
C GLN A 35 -29.19 -11.74 -6.35
N ALA A 36 -28.61 -10.62 -5.92
CA ALA A 36 -28.58 -9.40 -6.73
C ALA A 36 -27.74 -9.51 -8.01
N LEU A 37 -26.58 -10.17 -7.95
CA LEU A 37 -25.57 -10.13 -9.01
C LEU A 37 -25.46 -11.41 -9.86
N PHE A 38 -26.05 -12.53 -9.42
CA PHE A 38 -25.98 -13.82 -10.11
C PHE A 38 -27.35 -14.44 -10.39
N VAL A 39 -28.39 -14.09 -9.60
CA VAL A 39 -29.75 -14.61 -9.78
C VAL A 39 -30.61 -13.63 -10.54
N ASP A 40 -30.78 -12.42 -10.00
CA ASP A 40 -31.65 -11.36 -10.54
C ASP A 40 -31.09 -10.76 -11.82
N ARG A 41 -29.77 -10.87 -12.00
CA ARG A 41 -29.02 -10.27 -13.11
C ARG A 41 -27.98 -11.26 -13.63
N ALA A 42 -27.65 -11.09 -14.92
CA ALA A 42 -26.55 -11.84 -15.51
C ALA A 42 -25.20 -11.34 -14.94
N PRO A 43 -24.28 -12.24 -14.54
CA PRO A 43 -22.99 -11.90 -13.93
C PRO A 43 -21.97 -11.40 -14.96
N ILE A 44 -22.25 -10.29 -15.64
CA ILE A 44 -21.45 -9.77 -16.77
C ILE A 44 -20.26 -8.90 -16.36
N SER A 45 -20.24 -8.38 -15.13
CA SER A 45 -19.10 -7.60 -14.64
C SER A 45 -17.85 -8.48 -14.51
N GLU A 46 -16.65 -7.91 -14.62
CA GLU A 46 -15.41 -8.69 -14.50
C GLU A 46 -15.31 -9.38 -13.13
N ALA A 47 -15.70 -8.71 -12.04
CA ALA A 47 -15.70 -9.29 -10.70
C ALA A 47 -16.64 -10.51 -10.58
N THR A 48 -17.86 -10.42 -11.13
CA THR A 48 -18.82 -11.53 -11.11
C THR A 48 -18.40 -12.67 -12.05
N ARG A 49 -17.83 -12.33 -13.22
CA ARG A 49 -17.27 -13.30 -14.16
C ARG A 49 -16.12 -14.09 -13.53
N GLY A 50 -15.25 -13.44 -12.76
CA GLY A 50 -14.18 -14.10 -12.02
C GLY A 50 -14.70 -15.18 -11.07
N VAL A 51 -15.77 -14.90 -10.32
CA VAL A 51 -16.42 -15.90 -9.44
C VAL A 51 -16.96 -17.08 -10.26
N VAL A 52 -17.62 -16.82 -11.40
CA VAL A 52 -18.11 -17.86 -12.31
C VAL A 52 -16.95 -18.74 -12.80
N THR A 53 -15.86 -18.14 -13.26
CA THR A 53 -14.67 -18.87 -13.72
C THR A 53 -14.10 -19.76 -12.61
N VAL A 54 -13.94 -19.24 -11.39
CA VAL A 54 -13.44 -20.02 -10.25
C VAL A 54 -14.34 -21.22 -9.97
N LEU A 55 -15.66 -21.04 -9.92
CA LEU A 55 -16.59 -22.14 -9.65
C LEU A 55 -16.54 -23.21 -10.74
N VAL A 56 -16.52 -22.81 -12.01
CA VAL A 56 -16.40 -23.76 -13.14
C VAL A 56 -15.08 -24.53 -13.07
N GLU A 57 -13.97 -23.84 -12.85
CA GLU A 57 -12.65 -24.47 -12.74
C GLU A 57 -12.54 -25.43 -11.54
N LEU A 58 -13.28 -25.18 -10.46
CA LEU A 58 -13.33 -26.07 -9.31
C LEU A 58 -14.25 -27.29 -9.49
N GLY A 59 -14.99 -27.37 -10.61
CA GLY A 59 -15.92 -28.45 -10.92
C GLY A 59 -17.35 -28.20 -10.44
N LEU A 60 -17.71 -26.96 -10.12
CA LEU A 60 -19.02 -26.57 -9.58
C LEU A 60 -19.96 -25.99 -10.64
N ALA A 61 -19.73 -26.30 -11.92
CA ALA A 61 -20.53 -25.79 -13.02
C ALA A 61 -22.02 -26.15 -12.89
N ASP A 62 -22.35 -27.34 -12.39
CA ASP A 62 -23.75 -27.75 -12.23
C ASP A 62 -24.43 -27.02 -11.06
N GLN A 63 -23.70 -26.78 -9.96
CA GLN A 63 -24.22 -25.97 -8.86
C GLN A 63 -24.45 -24.52 -9.30
N LEU A 64 -23.54 -23.96 -10.10
CA LEU A 64 -23.67 -22.64 -10.68
C LEU A 64 -24.88 -22.54 -11.62
N LYS A 65 -25.08 -23.51 -12.53
CA LYS A 65 -26.25 -23.56 -13.43
C LYS A 65 -27.56 -23.65 -12.66
N ALA A 66 -27.58 -24.43 -11.57
CA ALA A 66 -28.73 -24.56 -10.67
C ALA A 66 -28.90 -23.35 -9.73
N LYS A 67 -28.00 -22.35 -9.79
CA LYS A 67 -27.94 -21.21 -8.85
C LYS A 67 -27.91 -21.65 -7.37
N ASN A 68 -27.35 -22.82 -7.08
CA ASN A 68 -27.37 -23.46 -5.78
C ASN A 68 -26.18 -22.99 -4.90
N LEU A 69 -26.35 -21.83 -4.25
CA LEU A 69 -25.34 -21.30 -3.32
C LEU A 69 -25.07 -22.22 -2.12
N ILE A 70 -26.10 -22.94 -1.65
CA ILE A 70 -25.97 -23.88 -0.52
C ILE A 70 -25.05 -25.03 -0.91
N GLY A 71 -25.27 -25.66 -2.07
CA GLY A 71 -24.40 -26.74 -2.56
C GLY A 71 -22.96 -26.28 -2.82
N ILE A 72 -22.77 -25.03 -3.27
CA ILE A 72 -21.43 -24.43 -3.39
C ILE A 72 -20.75 -24.34 -2.00
N ARG A 73 -21.47 -23.86 -0.97
CA ARG A 73 -20.93 -23.76 0.39
C ARG A 73 -20.60 -25.11 1.00
N GLU A 74 -21.49 -26.09 0.84
CA GLU A 74 -21.27 -27.45 1.31
C GLU A 74 -19.99 -28.03 0.70
N TRP A 75 -19.78 -27.84 -0.61
CA TRP A 75 -18.56 -28.26 -1.27
C TRP A 75 -17.32 -27.59 -0.65
N PHE A 76 -17.34 -26.27 -0.43
CA PHE A 76 -16.21 -25.57 0.20
C PHE A 76 -15.94 -26.01 1.64
N SER A 77 -16.99 -26.32 2.43
CA SER A 77 -16.83 -26.77 3.82
C SER A 77 -16.15 -28.14 3.95
N GLN A 78 -16.19 -28.95 2.89
CA GLN A 78 -15.53 -30.26 2.85
C GLN A 78 -14.06 -30.17 2.45
N GLN A 79 -13.56 -28.99 2.09
CA GLN A 79 -12.17 -28.82 1.63
C GLN A 79 -11.22 -28.64 2.82
N ASP A 80 -10.09 -29.34 2.77
CA ASP A 80 -8.95 -29.02 3.64
C ASP A 80 -8.27 -27.75 3.11
N PRO A 81 -8.05 -26.69 3.92
CA PRO A 81 -7.52 -25.41 3.44
C PRO A 81 -6.14 -25.53 2.77
N VAL A 82 -5.25 -26.39 3.28
CA VAL A 82 -3.89 -26.56 2.75
C VAL A 82 -3.92 -27.26 1.40
N LYS A 83 -4.64 -28.39 1.29
CA LYS A 83 -4.83 -29.11 0.03
C LYS A 83 -5.61 -28.27 -0.99
N HIS A 84 -6.58 -27.48 -0.53
CA HIS A 84 -7.34 -26.59 -1.40
C HIS A 84 -6.46 -25.49 -1.99
N ALA A 85 -5.61 -24.86 -1.18
CA ALA A 85 -4.62 -23.90 -1.67
C ALA A 85 -3.71 -24.54 -2.73
N GLU A 86 -3.14 -25.72 -2.48
CA GLU A 86 -2.31 -26.43 -3.46
C GLU A 86 -3.06 -26.71 -4.77
N LYS A 87 -4.34 -27.13 -4.69
CA LYS A 87 -5.20 -27.31 -5.86
C LYS A 87 -5.39 -26.01 -6.64
N VAL A 88 -5.63 -24.89 -5.95
CA VAL A 88 -5.79 -23.57 -6.59
C VAL A 88 -4.50 -23.13 -7.28
N PHE A 89 -3.34 -23.28 -6.63
CA PHE A 89 -2.04 -22.98 -7.25
C PHE A 89 -1.80 -23.82 -8.51
N ALA A 90 -2.08 -25.14 -8.43
CA ALA A 90 -1.92 -26.03 -9.58
C ALA A 90 -2.83 -25.65 -10.75
N LYS A 91 -4.12 -25.36 -10.48
CA LYS A 91 -5.09 -24.96 -11.52
C LYS A 91 -4.75 -23.62 -12.15
N ALA A 92 -4.30 -22.66 -11.35
CA ALA A 92 -3.92 -21.33 -11.85
C ALA A 92 -2.53 -21.29 -12.51
N GLY A 93 -1.77 -22.40 -12.50
CA GLY A 93 -0.40 -22.43 -13.02
C GLY A 93 0.58 -21.57 -12.20
N ILE A 94 0.26 -21.29 -10.92
CA ILE A 94 1.03 -20.41 -10.05
C ILE A 94 2.11 -21.21 -9.32
N ARG A 95 3.36 -20.75 -9.41
CA ARG A 95 4.49 -21.35 -8.68
C ARG A 95 4.50 -20.94 -7.22
N TYR A 96 4.40 -19.64 -6.97
CA TYR A 96 4.36 -19.03 -5.64
C TYR A 96 3.55 -17.72 -5.69
N ALA A 97 3.05 -17.27 -4.54
CA ALA A 97 2.39 -15.99 -4.33
C ALA A 97 3.19 -15.16 -3.34
N VAL A 98 3.35 -13.87 -3.61
CA VAL A 98 3.96 -12.92 -2.67
C VAL A 98 2.84 -12.29 -1.84
N MET A 99 2.89 -12.49 -0.53
CA MET A 99 1.93 -11.97 0.44
C MET A 99 2.17 -10.47 0.69
N THR A 100 1.22 -9.83 1.35
CA THR A 100 1.39 -8.50 1.93
C THR A 100 1.42 -8.67 3.44
N ASN A 101 2.56 -8.39 4.07
CA ASN A 101 2.78 -8.66 5.48
C ASN A 101 3.02 -7.39 6.28
N ILE A 102 2.22 -7.14 7.31
CA ILE A 102 2.17 -5.87 8.03
C ILE A 102 2.84 -6.04 9.41
N PRO A 103 4.12 -5.65 9.58
CA PRO A 103 4.80 -5.80 10.87
C PRO A 103 4.16 -4.91 11.96
N PHE A 104 3.55 -3.79 11.55
CA PHE A 104 2.89 -2.83 12.43
C PHE A 104 1.50 -3.26 12.92
N ASP A 105 0.93 -4.34 12.37
CA ASP A 105 -0.33 -4.92 12.85
C ASP A 105 -0.02 -5.99 13.89
N ALA A 106 -0.42 -5.74 15.14
CA ALA A 106 -0.19 -6.67 16.25
C ALA A 106 -0.81 -8.05 16.02
N ALA A 107 -1.97 -8.12 15.36
CA ALA A 107 -2.64 -9.38 15.09
C ALA A 107 -1.83 -10.21 14.08
N GLU A 108 -1.33 -9.57 13.02
CA GLU A 108 -0.45 -10.26 12.06
C GLU A 108 0.90 -10.61 12.68
N ALA A 109 1.52 -9.68 13.42
CA ALA A 109 2.83 -9.88 14.03
C ALA A 109 2.88 -11.12 14.94
N ALA A 110 1.79 -11.42 15.64
CA ALA A 110 1.62 -12.61 16.49
C ALA A 110 1.67 -13.95 15.73
N HIS A 111 1.54 -13.95 14.40
CA HIS A 111 1.75 -15.16 13.58
C HIS A 111 3.23 -15.44 13.25
N TRP A 112 4.09 -14.44 13.45
CA TRP A 112 5.51 -14.50 13.10
C TRP A 112 6.43 -14.57 14.31
N LYS A 113 6.03 -13.96 15.43
CA LYS A 113 6.84 -13.84 16.65
C LYS A 113 6.02 -14.24 17.89
N PRO A 114 6.66 -14.80 18.95
CA PRO A 114 8.10 -15.07 19.06
C PRO A 114 8.56 -16.24 18.17
N GLU A 115 7.64 -17.12 17.77
CA GLU A 115 7.92 -18.25 16.89
C GLU A 115 7.06 -18.17 15.63
N LYS A 116 7.72 -18.30 14.48
CA LYS A 116 7.07 -18.28 13.17
C LYS A 116 6.33 -19.59 12.95
N LYS A 117 5.04 -19.51 12.63
CA LYS A 117 4.27 -20.69 12.19
C LYS A 117 4.80 -21.21 10.86
N GLU A 118 5.01 -22.52 10.74
CA GLU A 118 5.38 -23.13 9.46
C GLU A 118 4.25 -23.03 8.44
N TYR A 119 4.60 -22.67 7.21
CA TYR A 119 3.68 -22.65 6.08
C TYR A 119 4.42 -22.98 4.77
N SER A 120 3.66 -23.31 3.72
CA SER A 120 4.20 -23.72 2.42
C SER A 120 5.14 -22.67 1.81
N LYS A 121 6.26 -23.12 1.23
CA LYS A 121 7.22 -22.28 0.48
C LYS A 121 6.59 -21.60 -0.76
N ARG A 122 5.35 -21.94 -1.10
CA ARG A 122 4.56 -21.23 -2.11
C ARG A 122 4.17 -19.82 -1.69
N PHE A 123 4.16 -19.53 -0.39
CA PHE A 123 3.89 -18.19 0.10
C PHE A 123 5.22 -17.52 0.42
N ARG A 124 5.51 -16.43 -0.28
CA ARG A 124 6.67 -15.58 -0.03
C ARG A 124 6.20 -14.28 0.61
N SER A 125 7.09 -13.58 1.30
CA SER A 125 6.71 -12.41 2.09
C SER A 125 7.03 -11.11 1.34
N ALA A 126 6.26 -10.06 1.61
CA ALA A 126 6.66 -8.68 1.31
C ALA A 126 6.29 -7.80 2.49
N LEU A 127 7.20 -6.94 2.92
CA LEU A 127 7.04 -6.16 4.15
C LEU A 127 6.30 -4.85 3.86
N ARG A 128 5.08 -4.71 4.39
CA ARG A 128 4.25 -3.52 4.21
C ARG A 128 4.65 -2.41 5.15
N ILE A 129 5.07 -1.28 4.58
CA ILE A 129 5.63 -0.12 5.27
C ILE A 129 4.83 1.17 5.05
N ASP A 130 3.53 1.02 4.75
CA ASP A 130 2.57 2.14 4.58
C ASP A 130 2.74 3.27 5.62
N PRO A 131 2.90 3.01 6.94
CA PRO A 131 3.01 4.09 7.92
C PRO A 131 4.17 5.07 7.63
N LEU A 132 5.32 4.57 7.16
CA LEU A 132 6.49 5.41 6.86
C LEU A 132 6.25 6.33 5.67
N VAL A 133 5.59 5.84 4.62
CA VAL A 133 5.28 6.63 3.42
C VAL A 133 4.10 7.58 3.63
N LYS A 134 3.31 7.37 4.68
CA LYS A 134 2.20 8.25 5.08
C LYS A 134 2.60 9.33 6.10
N GLY A 135 3.80 9.26 6.69
CA GLY A 135 4.13 10.12 7.83
C GLY A 135 3.45 9.71 9.14
N ASP A 136 2.93 8.48 9.23
CA ASP A 136 2.22 7.97 10.41
C ASP A 136 3.22 7.43 11.44
N TRP A 137 3.92 8.36 12.10
CA TRP A 137 4.91 8.03 13.11
C TRP A 137 4.29 7.44 14.39
N GLU A 138 3.03 7.76 14.69
CA GLU A 138 2.30 7.23 15.84
C GLU A 138 2.16 5.71 15.75
N THR A 139 1.66 5.20 14.62
CA THR A 139 1.55 3.74 14.38
C THR A 139 2.91 3.05 14.48
N VAL A 140 3.98 3.69 13.98
CA VAL A 140 5.34 3.15 14.08
C VAL A 140 5.80 3.09 15.53
N CYS A 141 5.60 4.16 16.32
CA CYS A 141 5.97 4.20 17.73
C CYS A 141 5.25 3.15 18.58
N VAL A 142 3.96 2.91 18.32
CA VAL A 142 3.18 1.87 19.00
C VAL A 142 3.81 0.50 18.76
N ALA A 143 4.14 0.18 17.50
CA ALA A 143 4.75 -1.10 17.15
C ALA A 143 6.17 -1.26 17.73
N LEU A 144 6.97 -0.19 17.72
CA LEU A 144 8.32 -0.17 18.31
C LEU A 144 8.26 -0.43 19.81
N THR A 145 7.40 0.29 20.52
CA THR A 145 7.22 0.15 21.98
C THR A 145 6.78 -1.26 22.33
N ALA A 146 5.79 -1.80 21.61
CA ALA A 146 5.29 -3.15 21.84
C ALA A 146 6.36 -4.23 21.61
N ALA A 147 7.29 -3.99 20.68
CA ALA A 147 8.40 -4.89 20.38
C ALA A 147 9.68 -4.60 21.19
N GLY A 148 9.67 -3.62 22.10
CA GLY A 148 10.81 -3.28 22.96
C GLY A 148 11.92 -2.47 22.27
N PHE A 149 11.64 -1.84 21.13
CA PHE A 149 12.58 -0.95 20.44
C PHE A 149 12.40 0.51 20.88
N PRO A 150 13.48 1.32 20.89
CA PRO A 150 13.35 2.75 21.18
C PRO A 150 12.56 3.45 20.07
N THR A 151 11.74 4.45 20.43
CA THR A 151 10.95 5.27 19.50
C THR A 151 11.81 6.35 18.83
N THR A 152 12.88 5.91 18.14
CA THR A 152 13.83 6.76 17.42
C THR A 152 14.01 6.25 15.98
N ALA A 153 14.64 7.03 15.09
CA ALA A 153 14.96 6.55 13.75
C ALA A 153 15.83 5.27 13.79
N GLU A 154 16.80 5.19 14.70
CA GLU A 154 17.65 4.00 14.84
C GLU A 154 16.87 2.79 15.36
N GLY A 155 15.96 3.00 16.31
CA GLY A 155 15.07 1.94 16.77
C GLY A 155 14.15 1.43 15.66
N ALA A 156 13.61 2.34 14.83
CA ALA A 156 12.81 1.99 13.67
C ALA A 156 13.61 1.20 12.61
N ARG A 157 14.85 1.59 12.33
CA ARG A 157 15.75 0.82 11.46
C ARG A 157 16.02 -0.57 12.00
N SER A 158 16.31 -0.67 13.30
CA SER A 158 16.58 -1.96 13.98
C SER A 158 15.35 -2.87 13.95
N TYR A 159 14.16 -2.32 14.20
CA TYR A 159 12.89 -3.04 14.13
C TYR A 159 12.61 -3.57 12.72
N LEU A 160 12.81 -2.75 11.68
CA LEU A 160 12.63 -3.22 10.30
C LEU A 160 13.67 -4.27 9.92
N ALA A 161 14.93 -4.12 10.33
CA ALA A 161 15.98 -5.11 10.08
C ALA A 161 15.64 -6.47 10.72
N ASP A 162 15.11 -6.46 11.93
CA ASP A 162 14.62 -7.65 12.63
C ASP A 162 13.44 -8.32 11.88
N TRP A 163 12.51 -7.53 11.33
CA TRP A 163 11.46 -8.06 10.47
C TRP A 163 11.95 -8.57 9.11
N VAL A 164 12.98 -7.96 8.54
CA VAL A 164 13.63 -8.45 7.32
C VAL A 164 14.26 -9.82 7.56
N GLU A 165 14.95 -10.04 8.68
CA GLU A 165 15.48 -11.37 9.01
C GLU A 165 14.36 -12.38 9.29
N THR A 166 13.30 -11.96 9.97
CA THR A 166 12.15 -12.83 10.32
C THR A 166 11.38 -13.29 9.07
N MET A 167 11.05 -12.36 8.17
CA MET A 167 10.16 -12.62 7.03
C MET A 167 10.90 -12.99 5.75
N LYS A 168 12.17 -12.60 5.61
CA LYS A 168 12.98 -12.67 4.38
C LYS A 168 12.19 -12.19 3.16
N PRO A 169 11.71 -10.93 3.20
CA PRO A 169 10.78 -10.42 2.20
C PRO A 169 11.45 -10.26 0.83
N GLU A 170 10.66 -10.45 -0.24
CA GLU A 170 11.10 -10.21 -1.61
C GLU A 170 11.29 -8.71 -1.90
N TYR A 171 10.49 -7.87 -1.23
CA TYR A 171 10.54 -6.41 -1.33
C TYR A 171 9.84 -5.76 -0.12
N LEU A 172 10.14 -4.49 0.10
CA LEU A 172 9.33 -3.60 0.94
C LEU A 172 8.17 -3.06 0.09
N MET A 173 6.99 -2.81 0.65
CA MET A 173 5.87 -2.26 -0.12
C MET A 173 5.07 -1.20 0.61
N ALA A 174 4.63 -0.18 -0.13
CA ALA A 174 3.75 0.87 0.38
C ALA A 174 2.67 1.23 -0.64
N SER A 175 1.52 1.68 -0.14
CA SER A 175 0.59 2.48 -0.94
C SER A 175 0.75 3.94 -0.55
N THR A 176 0.96 4.83 -1.52
CA THR A 176 1.02 6.26 -1.25
C THR A 176 -0.37 6.78 -0.87
N PRO A 177 -0.46 7.81 -0.02
CA PRO A 177 -1.69 8.57 0.10
C PRO A 177 -1.99 9.31 -1.22
N HIS A 178 -3.23 9.78 -1.39
CA HIS A 178 -3.69 10.43 -2.62
C HIS A 178 -3.03 11.78 -2.91
N ASP A 179 -2.59 12.43 -1.86
CA ASP A 179 -1.93 13.73 -1.76
C ASP A 179 -0.43 13.56 -1.53
N PHE A 180 0.12 12.38 -1.83
CA PHE A 180 1.55 12.15 -1.79
C PHE A 180 2.25 13.12 -2.74
N ALA A 181 3.17 13.90 -2.18
CA ALA A 181 4.08 14.78 -2.90
C ALA A 181 5.50 14.51 -2.39
N PHE A 182 6.46 14.47 -3.30
CA PHE A 182 7.86 14.23 -2.97
C PHE A 182 8.70 15.44 -3.35
N ASP A 183 8.59 16.53 -2.60
CA ASP A 183 9.27 17.78 -2.96
C ASP A 183 10.81 17.62 -2.97
N ASP A 184 11.43 18.13 -4.03
CA ASP A 184 12.89 18.09 -4.24
C ASP A 184 13.60 19.21 -3.46
N ASP A 185 12.91 19.99 -2.63
CA ASP A 185 13.49 21.16 -1.97
C ASP A 185 14.18 20.79 -0.65
N PRO A 186 15.53 20.74 -0.60
CA PRO A 186 16.26 20.52 0.65
C PRO A 186 16.02 21.64 1.69
N LEU A 187 15.44 22.79 1.31
CA LEU A 187 15.14 23.91 2.21
C LEU A 187 13.73 23.86 2.84
N ALA A 188 12.77 23.14 2.26
CA ALA A 188 11.41 23.08 2.81
C ALA A 188 11.36 22.37 4.16
N ALA A 189 12.18 21.32 4.34
CA ALA A 189 12.36 20.65 5.63
C ALA A 189 12.98 21.56 6.73
N PHE A 190 13.70 22.62 6.33
CA PHE A 190 14.31 23.58 7.25
C PHE A 190 13.30 24.66 7.70
N ALA A 191 12.32 24.99 6.85
CA ALA A 191 11.33 26.03 7.13
C ALA A 191 10.32 25.65 8.23
N ALA A 192 10.13 24.36 8.50
CA ALA A 192 9.29 23.89 9.61
C ALA A 192 9.93 24.13 11.01
N CYS A 193 11.21 24.54 11.06
CA CYS A 193 11.92 24.82 12.30
C CYS A 193 12.63 26.18 12.24
N SER A 194 11.87 27.28 12.28
CA SER A 194 12.43 28.56 12.72
C SER A 194 11.36 29.48 13.31
N CYS A 195 11.41 29.64 14.64
CA CYS A 195 10.92 30.84 15.28
C CYS A 195 11.64 32.04 14.67
N ILE A 196 10.89 32.92 14.03
CA ILE A 196 11.35 34.20 13.51
C ILE A 196 11.91 35.02 14.67
N VAL A 197 13.22 35.26 14.68
CA VAL A 197 13.80 36.46 15.30
C VAL A 197 14.36 37.30 14.16
N SER A 198 13.57 38.29 13.78
CA SER A 198 13.99 39.36 12.88
C SER A 198 15.14 40.14 13.50
N THR A 199 16.32 40.14 12.88
CA THR A 199 17.22 41.28 12.99
C THR A 199 17.78 41.64 11.62
N SER A 200 17.28 42.77 11.11
CA SER A 200 17.73 43.42 9.90
C SER A 200 19.21 43.81 10.02
N LYS A 201 20.03 43.38 9.06
CA LYS A 201 21.25 44.12 8.68
C LYS A 201 21.38 44.14 7.16
N LYS A 202 21.28 45.36 6.62
CA LYS A 202 21.65 45.74 5.25
C LYS A 202 23.09 45.31 4.96
N VAL A 203 23.33 44.73 3.80
CA VAL A 203 24.62 44.85 3.09
C VAL A 203 24.30 45.10 1.63
N ASP A 204 24.94 46.13 1.08
CA ASP A 204 24.75 46.62 -0.28
C ASP A 204 26.00 46.36 -1.13
N MET A 205 25.74 46.08 -2.41
CA MET A 205 26.52 46.12 -3.65
C MET A 205 27.82 45.33 -3.93
N SER A 206 27.71 44.55 -5.02
CA SER A 206 28.58 44.50 -6.24
C SER A 206 29.89 43.69 -6.26
N ILE A 207 29.96 42.63 -7.11
CA ILE A 207 30.95 42.34 -8.19
C ILE A 207 30.35 41.30 -9.19
N PRO A 208 30.47 41.44 -10.53
CA PRO A 208 29.99 40.46 -11.52
C PRO A 208 31.09 39.48 -12.01
N GLY A 209 30.70 38.21 -12.22
CA GLY A 209 31.35 37.29 -13.15
C GLY A 209 32.38 36.30 -12.57
N ALA A 210 31.93 35.09 -12.22
CA ALA A 210 32.72 33.86 -12.31
C ALA A 210 31.79 32.63 -12.21
N PHE A 211 31.60 31.93 -13.33
CA PHE A 211 31.05 30.57 -13.34
C PHE A 211 32.07 29.64 -12.69
N GLY A 212 31.83 29.27 -11.44
CA GLY A 212 32.55 28.21 -10.74
C GLY A 212 31.53 27.30 -10.09
N VAL A 213 31.23 26.16 -10.74
CA VAL A 213 30.48 25.06 -10.12
C VAL A 213 31.38 24.48 -9.04
N LYS A 214 31.14 24.88 -7.78
CA LYS A 214 31.67 24.16 -6.62
C LYS A 214 30.72 23.01 -6.33
N ALA A 215 31.25 21.79 -6.41
CA ALA A 215 30.63 20.61 -5.86
C ALA A 215 30.36 20.85 -4.37
N HIS A 216 29.10 20.83 -3.98
CA HIS A 216 28.72 20.86 -2.58
C HIS A 216 28.66 19.41 -2.09
N GLU A 217 29.78 18.94 -1.51
CA GLU A 217 29.70 17.92 -0.48
C GLU A 217 28.95 18.53 0.70
N GLY A 218 27.81 17.96 1.06
CA GLY A 218 26.90 18.51 2.05
C GLY A 218 26.12 17.39 2.72
N GLY A 219 26.84 16.51 3.43
CA GLY A 219 26.22 15.57 4.33
C GLY A 219 25.66 16.30 5.55
N CYS A 220 24.33 16.38 5.64
CA CYS A 220 23.64 16.65 6.90
C CYS A 220 23.09 15.31 7.42
N GLN A 221 23.96 14.54 8.08
CA GLN A 221 23.58 13.37 8.87
C GLN A 221 23.04 13.83 10.24
N GLY A 222 21.84 14.40 10.26
CA GLY A 222 21.07 14.49 11.49
C GLY A 222 20.38 13.15 11.73
N THR A 223 20.84 12.37 12.70
CA THR A 223 20.26 11.06 13.05
C THR A 223 18.93 11.16 13.80
N GLU A 224 18.59 12.35 14.30
CA GLU A 224 17.39 12.61 15.10
C GLU A 224 16.20 12.97 14.21
N LEU A 225 15.03 12.40 14.51
CA LEU A 225 13.76 12.78 13.87
C LEU A 225 13.29 14.13 14.44
N SER A 226 12.59 14.91 13.62
CA SER A 226 11.82 16.05 14.12
C SER A 226 10.74 15.59 15.10
N THR A 227 10.12 16.54 15.80
CA THR A 227 9.06 16.24 16.78
C THR A 227 7.81 15.65 16.15
N SER A 228 7.59 15.89 14.86
CA SER A 228 6.47 15.37 14.07
C SER A 228 6.97 15.07 12.66
N PRO A 229 7.69 13.95 12.46
CA PRO A 229 8.35 13.67 11.19
C PRO A 229 7.33 13.38 10.10
N ASP A 230 7.49 14.03 8.96
CA ASP A 230 6.67 13.81 7.78
C ASP A 230 7.10 12.55 7.00
N ALA A 231 6.36 12.23 5.95
CA ALA A 231 6.65 11.07 5.11
C ALA A 231 8.06 11.10 4.50
N ILE A 232 8.54 12.27 4.07
CA ILE A 232 9.85 12.42 3.42
C ILE A 232 10.95 12.16 4.45
N GLU A 233 10.83 12.75 5.64
CA GLU A 233 11.78 12.55 6.74
C GLU A 233 11.84 11.08 7.17
N LEU A 234 10.69 10.43 7.37
CA LEU A 234 10.64 9.00 7.70
C LEU A 234 11.25 8.13 6.58
N MET A 235 11.01 8.49 5.32
CA MET A 235 11.60 7.79 4.20
C MET A 235 13.13 7.92 4.18
N GLU A 236 13.64 9.15 4.28
CA GLU A 236 15.07 9.46 4.23
C GLU A 236 15.85 8.87 5.40
N LYS A 237 15.30 8.98 6.62
CA LYS A 237 16.00 8.56 7.83
C LYS A 237 15.79 7.09 8.15
N ILE A 238 14.73 6.44 7.68
CA ILE A 238 14.41 5.06 8.08
C ILE A 238 14.30 4.13 6.87
N LEU A 239 13.34 4.38 5.97
CA LEU A 239 13.00 3.43 4.90
C LEU A 239 14.15 3.21 3.92
N ILE A 240 14.71 4.29 3.38
CA ILE A 240 15.75 4.24 2.35
C ILE A 240 17.03 3.58 2.89
N PRO A 241 17.55 3.94 4.09
CA PRO A 241 18.68 3.24 4.68
C PRO A 241 18.47 1.73 4.82
N VAL A 242 17.28 1.30 5.27
CA VAL A 242 16.97 -0.14 5.41
C VAL A 242 16.91 -0.83 4.04
N ALA A 243 16.28 -0.19 3.05
CA ALA A 243 16.21 -0.72 1.69
C ALA A 243 17.61 -0.89 1.07
N GLU A 244 18.50 0.10 1.22
CA GLU A 244 19.88 0.03 0.74
C GLU A 244 20.68 -1.05 1.48
N GLN A 245 20.65 -1.03 2.82
CA GLN A 245 21.41 -1.96 3.66
C GLN A 245 21.08 -3.42 3.35
N HIS A 246 19.80 -3.73 3.13
CA HIS A 246 19.34 -5.08 2.85
C HIS A 246 19.18 -5.38 1.35
N SER A 247 19.54 -4.43 0.47
CA SER A 247 19.37 -4.55 -0.99
C SER A 247 17.95 -4.94 -1.41
N LEU A 248 16.94 -4.43 -0.69
CA LEU A 248 15.53 -4.72 -0.93
C LEU A 248 14.91 -3.67 -1.87
N PRO A 249 14.19 -4.08 -2.93
CA PRO A 249 13.36 -3.17 -3.69
C PRO A 249 12.23 -2.58 -2.86
N ILE A 250 11.78 -1.38 -3.22
CA ILE A 250 10.57 -0.75 -2.67
C ILE A 250 9.47 -0.76 -3.72
N ALA A 251 8.40 -1.50 -3.47
CA ALA A 251 7.20 -1.50 -4.28
C ALA A 251 6.24 -0.40 -3.85
N ILE A 252 5.95 0.55 -4.75
CA ILE A 252 5.08 1.70 -4.47
C ILE A 252 3.83 1.62 -5.34
N LYS A 253 2.67 1.64 -4.68
CA LYS A 253 1.34 1.68 -5.32
C LYS A 253 0.80 3.10 -5.23
N ILE A 254 0.60 3.74 -6.38
CA ILE A 254 0.34 5.17 -6.48
C ILE A 254 -1.11 5.41 -6.97
N GLY A 255 -1.78 6.38 -6.35
CA GLY A 255 -3.06 6.92 -6.83
C GLY A 255 -4.32 6.40 -6.13
N ALA A 256 -4.21 5.72 -4.99
CA ALA A 256 -5.37 5.32 -4.19
C ALA A 256 -5.88 6.51 -3.35
N HIS A 257 -7.19 6.78 -3.42
CA HIS A 257 -7.84 7.76 -2.55
C HIS A 257 -8.73 7.04 -1.55
N ARG A 258 -8.19 6.85 -0.35
CA ARG A 258 -8.84 6.04 0.69
C ARG A 258 -10.05 6.77 1.24
N GLN A 259 -11.09 6.02 1.55
CA GLN A 259 -12.28 6.52 2.26
C GLN A 259 -12.97 7.70 1.55
N LEU A 260 -13.00 7.69 0.21
CA LEU A 260 -13.77 8.65 -0.57
C LEU A 260 -15.27 8.54 -0.27
N ASN A 261 -15.76 7.31 -0.04
CA ASN A 261 -17.06 7.04 0.56
C ASN A 261 -16.91 6.08 1.76
N PRO A 262 -16.76 6.60 2.99
CA PRO A 262 -16.50 5.77 4.17
C PRO A 262 -17.60 4.74 4.48
N GLU A 263 -18.86 5.03 4.13
CA GLU A 263 -20.01 4.15 4.34
C GLU A 263 -19.85 2.80 3.62
N LEU A 264 -19.07 2.77 2.53
CA LEU A 264 -18.79 1.56 1.75
C LEU A 264 -17.60 0.75 2.27
N GLY A 265 -17.00 1.14 3.40
CA GLY A 265 -15.81 0.50 3.96
C GLY A 265 -14.66 0.46 2.94
N GLN A 266 -14.08 -0.72 2.71
CA GLN A 266 -13.00 -0.90 1.72
C GLN A 266 -13.47 -0.69 0.27
N GLY A 267 -14.76 -0.89 -0.02
CA GLY A 267 -15.33 -0.62 -1.35
C GLY A 267 -15.50 0.87 -1.66
N GLY A 268 -15.29 1.73 -0.66
CA GLY A 268 -15.40 3.18 -0.75
C GLY A 268 -14.11 3.90 -1.14
N ASP A 269 -13.03 3.15 -1.38
CA ASP A 269 -11.79 3.73 -1.88
C ASP A 269 -11.95 4.15 -3.35
N GLY A 270 -11.51 5.36 -3.67
CA GLY A 270 -11.45 5.90 -5.01
C GLY A 270 -10.04 5.90 -5.59
N MET A 271 -9.87 6.66 -6.66
CA MET A 271 -8.58 6.86 -7.31
C MET A 271 -8.36 8.32 -7.69
N VAL A 272 -7.09 8.71 -7.74
CA VAL A 272 -6.62 10.00 -8.27
C VAL A 272 -5.57 9.77 -9.34
N THR A 273 -5.41 10.74 -10.23
CA THR A 273 -4.24 10.79 -11.12
C THR A 273 -3.10 11.43 -10.33
N ALA A 274 -2.00 10.70 -10.19
CA ALA A 274 -0.84 11.17 -9.44
C ALA A 274 0.10 11.99 -10.33
N ASP A 275 0.95 12.82 -9.71
CA ASP A 275 2.05 13.47 -10.40
C ASP A 275 3.22 12.50 -10.56
N ILE A 276 3.51 12.11 -11.81
CA ILE A 276 4.61 11.18 -12.13
C ILE A 276 5.98 11.74 -11.76
N THR A 277 6.11 13.06 -11.62
CA THR A 277 7.39 13.71 -11.32
C THR A 277 7.85 13.40 -9.90
N ASP A 278 6.95 13.10 -8.95
CA ASP A 278 7.33 12.64 -7.61
C ASP A 278 8.14 11.34 -7.68
N LEU A 279 7.68 10.36 -8.47
CA LEU A 279 8.43 9.12 -8.66
C LEU A 279 9.76 9.39 -9.37
N ALA A 280 9.80 10.29 -10.37
CA ALA A 280 11.03 10.65 -11.05
C ALA A 280 12.07 11.28 -10.10
N ARG A 281 11.62 12.14 -9.17
CA ARG A 281 12.45 12.76 -8.12
C ARG A 281 12.99 11.70 -7.16
N MET A 282 12.14 10.77 -6.71
CA MET A 282 12.58 9.63 -5.88
C MET A 282 13.64 8.77 -6.58
N LEU A 283 13.41 8.40 -7.84
CA LEU A 283 14.35 7.60 -8.63
C LEU A 283 15.70 8.30 -8.82
N LYS A 284 15.69 9.62 -9.02
CA LYS A 284 16.89 10.44 -9.14
C LYS A 284 17.65 10.56 -7.81
N ARG A 285 16.91 10.72 -6.71
CA ARG A 285 17.49 10.95 -5.37
C ARG A 285 18.05 9.68 -4.74
N TYR A 286 17.46 8.52 -5.03
CA TYR A 286 17.83 7.24 -4.42
C TYR A 286 18.32 6.21 -5.47
N PRO A 287 19.43 6.48 -6.18
CA PRO A 287 19.88 5.66 -7.32
C PRO A 287 20.35 4.26 -6.92
N LYS A 288 20.58 4.00 -5.62
CA LYS A 288 20.96 2.67 -5.11
C LYS A 288 19.77 1.78 -4.78
N VAL A 289 18.56 2.35 -4.70
CA VAL A 289 17.33 1.62 -4.35
C VAL A 289 16.56 1.29 -5.61
N LYS A 290 16.11 0.04 -5.74
CA LYS A 290 15.22 -0.38 -6.83
C LYS A 290 13.78 -0.07 -6.46
N PHE A 291 13.02 0.52 -7.38
CA PHE A 291 11.60 0.79 -7.19
C PHE A 291 10.73 -0.06 -8.12
N LEU A 292 9.69 -0.68 -7.57
CA LEU A 292 8.63 -1.38 -8.33
C LEU A 292 7.36 -0.53 -8.26
N ALA A 293 7.06 0.24 -9.30
CA ALA A 293 5.92 1.16 -9.29
C ALA A 293 4.70 0.59 -10.00
N THR A 294 3.52 0.81 -9.44
CA THR A 294 2.23 0.61 -10.12
C THR A 294 1.31 1.80 -9.89
N PHE A 295 0.51 2.14 -10.90
CA PHE A 295 -0.39 3.28 -10.88
C PHE A 295 -1.82 2.81 -11.01
N LEU A 296 -2.71 3.36 -10.18
CA LEU A 296 -4.14 3.04 -10.23
C LEU A 296 -4.85 3.75 -11.38
N SER A 297 -4.44 4.98 -11.70
CA SER A 297 -5.05 5.76 -12.79
C SER A 297 -4.64 5.25 -14.17
N LYS A 298 -5.64 5.14 -15.06
CA LYS A 298 -5.40 4.87 -16.49
C LYS A 298 -4.56 5.96 -17.15
N THR A 299 -4.70 7.21 -16.72
CA THR A 299 -4.00 8.36 -17.30
C THR A 299 -2.49 8.28 -17.04
N ASN A 300 -2.07 7.74 -15.89
CA ASN A 300 -0.65 7.62 -15.54
C ASN A 300 0.09 6.51 -16.31
N GLN A 301 -0.61 5.60 -17.00
CA GLN A 301 0.03 4.37 -17.54
C GLN A 301 1.06 4.68 -18.65
N HIS A 302 0.77 5.63 -19.54
CA HIS A 302 1.68 5.95 -20.64
C HIS A 302 2.97 6.61 -20.14
N GLU A 303 2.84 7.62 -19.28
CA GLU A 303 3.99 8.32 -18.70
C GLU A 303 4.83 7.42 -17.78
N ALA A 304 4.21 6.48 -17.06
CA ALA A 304 4.93 5.49 -16.25
C ALA A 304 5.87 4.62 -17.12
N ILE A 305 5.40 4.20 -18.30
CA ILE A 305 6.22 3.45 -19.27
C ILE A 305 7.35 4.33 -19.81
N VAL A 306 7.08 5.60 -20.13
CA VAL A 306 8.12 6.54 -20.60
C VAL A 306 9.18 6.76 -19.51
N LEU A 307 8.77 6.93 -18.25
CA LEU A 307 9.66 7.10 -17.11
C LEU A 307 10.56 5.87 -16.89
N ALA A 308 9.99 4.66 -16.97
CA ALA A 308 10.74 3.40 -16.85
C ALA A 308 11.84 3.24 -17.92
N ASN A 309 11.74 3.92 -19.07
CA ASN A 309 12.81 3.94 -20.06
C ASN A 309 13.98 4.87 -19.70
N LYS A 310 13.81 5.77 -18.72
CA LYS A 310 14.84 6.74 -18.29
C LYS A 310 15.64 6.26 -17.08
N PHE A 311 15.05 5.42 -16.24
CA PHE A 311 15.67 4.88 -15.03
C PHE A 311 15.70 3.35 -15.13
N ARG A 312 16.91 2.77 -15.10
CA ARG A 312 17.13 1.32 -15.23
C ARG A 312 17.56 0.70 -13.91
#